data_AF-A0A931YV41-F1
#
_entry.id   AF-A0A931YV41-F1
#
_cell.length_a   1.000
_cell.length_b   1.000
_cell.length_c   1.000
_cell.angle_alpha   90.00
_cell.angle_beta   90.00
_cell.angle_gamma   90.00
#
_symmetry.space_group_name_H-M   'P 1'
#
loop_
_entity.id
_entity.type
_entity.pdbx_description
1 polymer ?
#
loop_
_entity_poly.entity_id
_entity_poly.type
_entity_poly.pdbx_seq_one_letter_code
_entity_poly.pdbx_strand_id
1 'polypeptide(L)' 'RAVRAALDPWGPVDAGPLALMRGLKDAFDPRRVLNPGRFVGGL' A
#
# COMPACT_ATOMS: atom_id res chain seq x y z
N ARG A 1 11.64 0.34 12.87
CA ARG A 1 11.46 0.37 11.39
C ARG A 1 12.35 -0.62 10.65
N ALA A 2 13.51 -1.03 11.18
CA ALA A 2 14.46 -1.92 10.50
C ALA A 2 13.85 -3.25 9.98
N VAL A 3 13.07 -3.96 10.81
CA VAL A 3 12.49 -5.27 10.43
C VAL A 3 11.53 -5.16 9.23
N ARG A 4 10.68 -4.13 9.19
CA ARG A 4 9.70 -3.91 8.10
C ARG A 4 10.34 -3.43 6.78
N ALA A 5 11.57 -2.92 6.83
CA ALA A 5 12.32 -2.55 5.63
C ALA A 5 13.05 -3.77 5.04
N ALA A 6 13.43 -4.72 5.90
CA ALA A 6 14.06 -5.98 5.49
C ALA A 6 13.05 -7.04 5.03
N LEU A 7 11.78 -6.92 5.46
CA LEU A 7 10.71 -7.88 5.17
C LEU A 7 9.44 -7.15 4.77
N ASP A 8 8.90 -7.49 3.61
CA ASP A 8 7.55 -7.09 3.23
C ASP A 8 6.54 -7.81 4.15
N PRO A 9 5.77 -7.09 4.97
CA PRO A 9 4.81 -7.69 5.88
C PRO A 9 3.59 -8.29 5.19
N TRP A 10 3.38 -8.01 3.89
CA TRP A 10 2.19 -8.44 3.16
C TRP A 10 2.44 -9.67 2.27
N GLY A 11 3.71 -9.96 1.96
CA GLY A 11 4.06 -11.06 1.06
C GLY A 11 3.64 -10.80 -0.40
N PRO A 12 3.57 -11.85 -1.23
CA PRO A 12 3.13 -11.72 -2.62
C PRO A 12 1.72 -11.13 -2.73
N VAL A 13 1.54 -10.15 -3.61
CA VAL A 13 0.25 -9.49 -3.85
C VAL A 13 -0.12 -9.59 -5.32
N ASP A 14 -1.33 -10.06 -5.59
CA ASP A 14 -1.87 -10.12 -6.94
C ASP A 14 -2.13 -8.73 -7.52
N ALA A 15 -1.87 -8.58 -8.83
CA ALA A 15 -1.98 -7.29 -9.52
C ALA A 15 -3.40 -6.71 -9.51
N GLY A 16 -4.43 -7.55 -9.64
CA GLY A 16 -5.84 -7.13 -9.66
C GLY A 16 -6.28 -6.46 -8.34
N PRO A 17 -6.15 -7.14 -7.19
CA PRO A 17 -6.41 -6.55 -5.88
C PRO A 17 -5.59 -5.28 -5.60
N LEU A 18 -4.32 -5.23 -6.01
CA LEU A 18 -3.48 -4.03 -5.85
C LEU A 18 -4.03 -2.83 -6.66
N ALA A 19 -4.51 -3.08 -7.88
CA ALA A 19 -5.12 -2.04 -8.70
C ALA A 19 -6.42 -1.49 -8.05
N LEU A 20 -7.25 -2.37 -7.49
CA LEU A 20 -8.45 -1.96 -6.74
C LEU A 20 -8.10 -1.08 -5.53
N MET A 21 -7.10 -1.49 -4.73
CA MET A 21 -6.65 -0.72 -3.57
C MET A 21 -6.08 0.65 -3.96
N ARG A 22 -5.34 0.73 -5.08
CA ARG A 22 -4.85 1.99 -5.65
C ARG A 22 -6.01 2.93 -5.99
N GLY A 23 -7.03 2.42 -6.69
CA GLY A 23 -8.21 3.20 -7.05
C GLY A 23 -8.99 3.71 -5.83
N LEU A 24 -9.15 2.87 -4.80
CA LEU A 24 -9.74 3.30 -3.53
C LEU A 24 -8.92 4.43 -2.88
N LYS A 25 -7.59 4.30 -2.87
CA LYS A 25 -6.70 5.30 -2.30
C LYS A 25 -6.76 6.63 -3.07
N ASP A 26 -6.87 6.57 -4.39
CA ASP A 26 -7.00 7.77 -5.24
C ASP A 26 -8.34 8.48 -5.03
N ALA A 27 -9.42 7.73 -4.83
CA ALA A 27 -10.75 8.29 -4.59
C ALA A 27 -10.88 8.97 -3.22
N PHE A 28 -10.31 8.36 -2.17
CA PHE A 28 -10.54 8.78 -0.78
C PHE A 28 -9.36 9.50 -0.11
N ASP A 29 -8.15 9.39 -0.64
CA ASP A 29 -6.98 10.13 -0.17
C ASP A 29 -6.08 10.55 -1.35
N PRO A 30 -6.59 11.43 -2.24
CA PRO A 30 -5.88 11.87 -3.44
C PRO A 30 -4.55 12.57 -3.11
N ARG A 31 -4.43 13.15 -1.90
CA ARG A 31 -3.21 13.83 -1.43
C ARG A 31 -2.25 12.90 -0.68
N ARG A 32 -2.56 11.60 -0.55
CA ARG A 32 -1.71 10.57 0.09
C ARG A 32 -1.28 10.94 1.53
N VAL A 33 -2.17 11.57 2.29
CA VAL A 33 -1.88 12.05 3.65
C VAL A 33 -2.04 10.92 4.68
N LEU A 34 -2.95 9.99 4.45
CA LEU A 34 -3.28 8.95 5.41
C LEU A 34 -2.29 7.78 5.32
N ASN A 35 -1.46 7.64 6.35
CA ASN A 35 -0.57 6.48 6.54
C ASN A 35 0.33 6.15 5.33
N PRO A 36 1.13 7.11 4.84
CA PRO A 36 1.92 6.93 3.62
C PRO A 36 2.89 5.74 3.73
N GLY A 37 2.84 4.85 2.74
CA GLY A 37 3.76 3.72 2.61
C GLY A 37 3.51 2.59 3.61
N ARG A 38 2.36 2.59 4.30
CA ARG A 38 2.03 1.56 5.30
C ARG A 38 1.11 0.48 4.75
N PHE A 39 0.41 0.74 3.65
CA PHE A 39 -0.48 -0.21 3.01
C PHE A 39 0.27 -1.13 2.03
N VAL A 40 -0.43 -2.15 1.55
CA VAL A 40 0.04 -3.12 0.55
C VAL A 40 0.71 -2.39 -0.64
N GLY A 41 1.84 -2.90 -1.11
CA GLY A 41 2.54 -2.32 -2.25
C GLY A 41 3.06 -0.88 -2.03
N GLY A 42 3.28 -0.49 -0.77
CA GLY A 42 3.77 0.85 -0.41
C GLY A 42 2.74 1.97 -0.59
N LEU A 43 1.45 1.62 -0.60
CA LEU A 43 0.32 2.56 -0.67
C LEU A 43 0.15 3.43 0.58
#